data_AF-A0A0F5J5F6-F1
#
_entry.id   AF-A0A0F5J5F6-F1
#
_cell.length_a   1.000
_cell.length_b   1.000
_cell.length_c   1.000
_cell.angle_alpha   90.00
_cell.angle_beta   90.00
_cell.angle_gamma   90.00
#
_symmetry.space_group_name_H-M   'P 1'
#
loop_
_entity.id
_entity.type
_entity.pdbx_description
1 polymer ?
#
loop_
_entity_poly.entity_id
_entity_poly.type
_entity_poly.pdbx_seq_one_letter_code
_entity_poly.pdbx_strand_id
1 'polypeptide(L)'
;MKHHKKIIYLIFPVLAALCLTGLFSCDYIHADLPLCRHTLRFVYRHNIKHADAFAYEMKNQEMAKNVRLYIYDNEGKFLSSRLIEGEELDRNEIDLSDLNPGDYRLLAWAGLNAQDYTWTEPSPGSPIDDFRMAVQTVENRVDRELSGLFQGELNYTIPVGGATDTEFPLVKNTNKIRFILIDANRGTELTKEAFNFVVTTTNSDLDSHNNPLSPTRITWLPYLQQVETVKAAGNETVAYEAVCTELNTLRLIDNGTGTLRIRYASEETPFINVNLTELLKLTQIASHKLEGQEYLDRQDEYVITAYVDIAGGRAHCLEVVVDDWIIRLEDLTLGNEEMGL
;
A
#
# COMPACT_ATOMS: atom_id res chain seq x y z
N MET A 1 15.60 -71.05 -24.19
CA MET A 1 15.96 -69.61 -24.11
C MET A 1 14.89 -68.61 -24.57
N LYS A 2 13.59 -68.97 -24.69
CA LYS A 2 12.52 -68.02 -25.08
C LYS A 2 11.50 -67.69 -23.97
N HIS A 3 11.47 -68.43 -22.86
CA HIS A 3 10.50 -68.22 -21.77
C HIS A 3 10.94 -67.25 -20.66
N HIS A 4 12.24 -67.09 -20.40
CA HIS A 4 12.71 -66.16 -19.34
C HIS A 4 12.63 -64.68 -19.72
N LYS A 5 12.64 -64.33 -21.02
CA LYS A 5 12.54 -62.92 -21.44
C LYS A 5 11.14 -62.35 -21.22
N LYS A 6 10.07 -63.14 -21.32
CA LYS A 6 8.68 -62.64 -21.16
C LYS A 6 8.31 -62.30 -19.71
N ILE A 7 8.95 -62.94 -18.73
CA ILE A 7 8.68 -62.68 -17.30
C ILE A 7 9.34 -61.36 -16.87
N ILE A 8 10.52 -61.05 -17.41
CA ILE A 8 11.26 -59.80 -17.11
C ILE A 8 10.52 -58.56 -17.64
N TYR A 9 9.89 -58.65 -18.82
CA TYR A 9 9.09 -57.54 -19.39
C TYR A 9 7.75 -57.30 -18.68
N LEU A 10 7.27 -58.24 -17.85
CA LEU A 10 6.05 -58.06 -17.06
C LEU A 10 6.31 -57.55 -15.64
N ILE A 11 7.53 -57.71 -15.11
CA ILE A 11 7.88 -57.29 -13.74
C ILE A 11 8.38 -55.83 -13.73
N PHE A 12 9.02 -55.36 -14.80
CA PHE A 12 9.54 -53.99 -14.88
C PHE A 12 8.48 -52.86 -14.86
N PRO A 13 7.28 -52.99 -15.49
CA PRO A 13 6.24 -51.98 -15.38
C PRO A 13 5.52 -52.02 -14.03
N VAL A 14 5.51 -53.17 -13.34
CA VAL A 14 4.90 -53.31 -12.00
C VAL A 14 5.78 -52.67 -10.93
N LEU A 15 7.11 -52.77 -11.05
CA LEU A 15 8.05 -52.11 -10.14
C LEU A 15 8.13 -50.59 -10.36
N ALA A 16 8.00 -50.13 -11.61
CA ALA A 16 7.92 -48.70 -11.93
C ALA A 16 6.59 -48.07 -11.47
N ALA A 17 5.48 -48.81 -11.52
CA ALA A 17 4.19 -48.36 -10.97
C ALA A 17 4.19 -48.30 -9.43
N LEU A 18 4.94 -49.18 -8.75
CA LEU A 18 5.07 -49.15 -7.28
C LEU A 18 5.99 -48.02 -6.78
N CYS A 19 6.90 -47.51 -7.61
CA CYS A 19 7.71 -46.32 -7.29
C CYS A 19 6.96 -44.99 -7.50
N LEU A 20 5.80 -45.00 -8.16
CA LEU A 20 4.93 -43.82 -8.31
C LEU A 20 3.88 -43.69 -7.20
N THR A 21 3.75 -44.67 -6.31
CA THR A 21 2.85 -44.60 -5.14
C THR A 21 3.54 -44.11 -3.86
N GLY A 22 4.78 -43.62 -3.98
CA GLY A 22 5.52 -42.97 -2.88
C GLY A 22 5.30 -41.47 -2.83
N LEU A 23 4.07 -40.99 -3.02
CA LEU A 23 3.70 -39.70 -2.45
C LEU A 23 3.59 -39.96 -0.95
N PHE A 24 4.56 -39.51 -0.16
CA PHE A 24 4.41 -39.46 1.30
C PHE A 24 3.23 -38.52 1.60
N SER A 25 2.00 -39.06 1.62
CA SER A 25 0.86 -38.33 2.12
C SER A 25 1.10 -38.13 3.60
N CYS A 26 1.24 -36.88 4.03
CA CYS A 26 1.10 -36.53 5.42
C CYS A 26 -0.38 -36.67 5.81
N ASP A 27 -0.65 -37.07 7.04
CA ASP A 27 -2.01 -37.19 7.58
C ASP A 27 -1.95 -36.94 9.08
N TYR A 28 -2.91 -36.21 9.65
CA TYR A 28 -3.00 -35.99 11.09
C TYR A 28 -3.51 -37.22 11.86
N ILE A 29 -4.05 -38.23 11.17
CA ILE A 29 -4.71 -39.40 11.79
C ILE A 29 -3.72 -40.55 12.09
N HIS A 30 -2.63 -40.66 11.33
CA HIS A 30 -1.68 -41.76 11.44
C HIS A 30 -0.36 -41.30 12.06
N ALA A 31 -0.04 -41.80 13.27
CA ALA A 31 1.19 -41.48 13.99
C ALA A 31 2.50 -41.87 13.28
N ASP A 32 2.40 -42.69 12.22
CA ASP A 32 3.54 -43.17 11.44
C ASP A 32 3.88 -42.25 10.23
N LEU A 33 3.08 -41.20 9.98
CA LEU A 33 3.27 -40.24 8.91
C LEU A 33 3.79 -38.89 9.46
N PRO A 34 4.64 -38.16 8.72
CA PRO A 34 5.06 -36.83 9.11
C PRO A 34 3.86 -35.87 9.13
N LEU A 35 3.92 -34.85 10.00
CA LEU A 35 2.92 -33.76 10.03
C LEU A 35 2.82 -33.10 8.65
N CYS A 36 1.60 -32.69 8.29
CA CYS A 36 1.39 -31.98 7.03
C CYS A 36 2.00 -30.59 7.07
N ARG A 37 2.73 -30.26 6.01
CA ARG A 37 3.36 -28.96 5.87
C ARG A 37 2.35 -27.97 5.31
N HIS A 38 2.06 -26.93 6.08
CA HIS A 38 1.12 -25.87 5.71
C HIS A 38 1.87 -24.54 5.65
N THR A 39 2.18 -24.07 4.45
CA THR A 39 2.94 -22.83 4.26
C THR A 39 2.07 -21.69 3.74
N LEU A 40 2.43 -20.49 4.16
CA LEU A 40 1.82 -19.25 3.73
C LEU A 40 2.90 -18.30 3.20
N ARG A 41 2.60 -17.56 2.13
CA ARG A 41 3.47 -16.50 1.63
C ARG A 41 2.70 -15.23 1.35
N PHE A 42 3.25 -14.09 1.73
CA PHE A 42 2.63 -12.79 1.48
C PHE A 42 2.86 -12.36 0.03
N VAL A 43 1.84 -11.76 -0.59
CA VAL A 43 1.94 -11.21 -1.94
C VAL A 43 1.36 -9.80 -1.98
N TYR A 44 2.00 -8.90 -2.71
CA TYR A 44 1.52 -7.55 -2.95
C TYR A 44 1.37 -7.34 -4.45
N ARG A 45 0.25 -7.82 -5.00
CA ARG A 45 -0.16 -7.59 -6.40
C ARG A 45 -1.17 -6.45 -6.55
N HIS A 46 -1.63 -5.91 -5.43
CA HIS A 46 -2.57 -4.79 -5.39
C HIS A 46 -1.83 -3.46 -5.59
N ASN A 47 -1.13 -3.34 -6.71
CA ASN A 47 -0.44 -2.14 -7.16
C ASN A 47 -0.80 -1.87 -8.63
N ILE A 48 -0.42 -0.69 -9.14
CA ILE A 48 -0.71 -0.26 -10.51
C ILE A 48 -0.03 -1.12 -11.59
N LYS A 49 0.99 -1.91 -11.23
CA LYS A 49 1.71 -2.81 -12.17
C LYS A 49 1.10 -4.20 -12.24
N HIS A 50 0.12 -4.53 -11.38
CA HIS A 50 -0.53 -5.84 -11.30
C HIS A 50 0.46 -7.02 -11.15
N ALA A 51 1.64 -6.76 -10.56
CA ALA A 51 2.70 -7.74 -10.36
C ALA A 51 3.07 -7.79 -8.88
N ASP A 52 3.60 -8.92 -8.41
CA ASP A 52 3.97 -9.05 -7.00
C ASP A 52 5.22 -8.21 -6.70
N ALA A 53 5.08 -7.25 -5.79
CA ALA A 53 6.15 -6.36 -5.35
C ALA A 53 6.51 -6.54 -3.87
N PHE A 54 6.00 -7.58 -3.19
CA PHE A 54 6.14 -7.75 -1.75
C PHE A 54 7.61 -7.69 -1.27
N ALA A 55 8.49 -8.50 -1.88
CA ALA A 55 9.88 -8.60 -1.46
C ALA A 55 10.64 -7.26 -1.58
N TYR A 56 10.32 -6.46 -2.60
CA TYR A 56 10.89 -5.13 -2.78
C TYR A 56 10.36 -4.17 -1.72
N GLU A 57 9.04 -4.12 -1.51
CA GLU A 57 8.40 -3.23 -0.56
C GLU A 57 8.87 -3.43 0.89
N MET A 58 9.26 -4.64 1.27
CA MET A 58 9.79 -4.91 2.62
C MET A 58 11.18 -4.28 2.87
N LYS A 59 11.90 -3.86 1.81
CA LYS A 59 13.29 -3.40 1.85
C LYS A 59 13.57 -2.06 1.15
N ASN A 60 12.57 -1.46 0.51
CA ASN A 60 12.72 -0.24 -0.29
C ASN A 60 12.88 1.06 0.52
N GLN A 61 12.88 0.98 1.85
CA GLN A 61 13.08 2.11 2.77
C GLN A 61 14.17 1.76 3.78
N GLU A 62 14.77 2.78 4.39
CA GLU A 62 15.89 2.60 5.33
C GLU A 62 15.51 1.71 6.52
N MET A 63 14.27 1.82 7.01
CA MET A 63 13.74 0.94 8.04
C MET A 63 13.23 -0.36 7.41
N ALA A 64 13.89 -1.47 7.75
CA ALA A 64 13.40 -2.81 7.38
C ALA A 64 12.02 -3.05 8.02
N LYS A 65 11.08 -3.55 7.21
CA LYS A 65 9.73 -3.86 7.67
C LYS A 65 9.67 -5.28 8.23
N ASN A 66 8.71 -5.52 9.12
CA ASN A 66 8.30 -6.85 9.57
C ASN A 66 6.83 -7.08 9.22
N VAL A 67 6.38 -8.34 9.30
CA VAL A 67 4.95 -8.68 9.19
C VAL A 67 4.47 -9.23 10.53
N ARG A 68 3.40 -8.65 11.05
CA ARG A 68 2.65 -9.17 12.20
C ARG A 68 1.45 -9.94 11.68
N LEU A 69 1.47 -11.25 11.88
CA LEU A 69 0.37 -12.15 11.54
C LEU A 69 -0.42 -12.47 12.81
N TYR A 70 -1.71 -12.13 12.81
CA TYR A 70 -2.65 -12.42 13.87
C TYR A 70 -3.56 -13.57 13.42
N ILE A 71 -3.68 -14.60 14.26
CA ILE A 71 -4.42 -15.83 13.99
C ILE A 71 -5.66 -15.85 14.89
N TYR A 72 -6.82 -15.91 14.27
CA TYR A 72 -8.12 -16.01 14.93
C TYR A 72 -8.79 -17.34 14.56
N ASP A 73 -9.62 -17.87 15.43
CA ASP A 73 -10.47 -19.02 15.11
C ASP A 73 -11.58 -18.67 14.11
N ASN A 74 -12.39 -19.66 13.75
CA ASN A 74 -13.52 -19.52 12.83
C ASN A 74 -14.61 -18.56 13.35
N GLU A 75 -14.72 -18.34 14.66
CA GLU A 75 -15.63 -17.38 15.29
C GLU A 75 -15.03 -15.96 15.36
N GLY A 76 -13.79 -15.79 14.87
CA GLY A 76 -13.08 -14.51 14.87
C GLY A 76 -12.53 -14.15 16.25
N LYS A 77 -12.23 -15.13 17.11
CA LYS A 77 -11.60 -14.93 18.42
C LYS A 77 -10.10 -15.15 18.33
N PHE A 78 -9.34 -14.23 18.92
CA PHE A 78 -7.89 -14.23 18.82
C PHE A 78 -7.30 -15.45 19.52
N LEU A 79 -6.41 -16.16 18.82
CA LEU A 79 -5.68 -17.31 19.34
C LEU A 79 -4.25 -16.92 19.69
N SER A 80 -3.52 -16.39 18.70
CA SER A 80 -2.10 -16.07 18.83
C SER A 80 -1.65 -15.12 17.72
N SER A 81 -0.45 -14.54 17.89
CA SER A 81 0.20 -13.73 16.87
C SER A 81 1.63 -14.19 16.64
N ARG A 82 2.16 -13.87 15.46
CA ARG A 82 3.53 -14.12 15.05
C ARG A 82 4.14 -12.85 14.47
N LEU A 83 5.38 -12.58 14.85
CA LEU A 83 6.22 -11.56 14.24
C LEU A 83 7.16 -12.24 13.25
N ILE A 84 7.09 -11.84 11.98
CA ILE A 84 7.84 -12.41 10.87
C ILE A 84 8.82 -11.35 10.39
N GLU A 85 10.10 -11.64 10.54
CA GLU A 85 11.20 -10.71 10.25
C GLU A 85 12.48 -11.46 9.85
N GLY A 86 13.49 -10.71 9.40
CA GLY A 86 14.80 -11.27 9.03
C GLY A 86 14.72 -12.33 7.94
N GLU A 87 15.44 -13.44 8.12
CA GLU A 87 15.53 -14.50 7.11
C GLU A 87 14.19 -15.20 6.81
N GLU A 88 13.27 -15.27 7.77
CA GLU A 88 11.95 -15.87 7.53
C GLU A 88 11.12 -15.00 6.58
N LEU A 89 11.12 -13.69 6.80
CA LEU A 89 10.49 -12.72 5.91
C LEU A 89 11.12 -12.72 4.51
N ASP A 90 12.45 -12.85 4.45
CA ASP A 90 13.20 -12.90 3.18
C ASP A 90 12.88 -14.15 2.36
N ARG A 91 12.71 -15.30 3.00
CA ARG A 91 12.24 -16.52 2.33
C ARG A 91 10.77 -16.42 1.96
N ASN A 92 9.98 -15.66 2.72
CA ASN A 92 8.54 -15.50 2.56
C ASN A 92 7.82 -16.86 2.47
N GLU A 93 8.16 -17.76 3.39
CA GLU A 93 7.60 -19.12 3.49
C GLU A 93 7.29 -19.39 4.97
N ILE A 94 6.10 -18.97 5.39
CA ILE A 94 5.65 -18.98 6.78
C ILE A 94 5.02 -20.33 7.09
N ASP A 95 5.64 -21.08 7.98
CA ASP A 95 5.15 -22.41 8.37
C ASP A 95 4.05 -22.30 9.43
N LEU A 96 2.85 -22.79 9.12
CA LEU A 96 1.67 -22.81 10.00
C LEU A 96 1.25 -24.24 10.37
N SER A 97 2.15 -25.22 10.22
CA SER A 97 1.86 -26.65 10.43
C SER A 97 1.54 -27.01 11.89
N ASP A 98 1.89 -26.14 12.82
CA ASP A 98 1.63 -26.23 14.26
C ASP A 98 0.17 -25.87 14.62
N LEU A 99 -0.61 -25.35 13.68
CA LEU A 99 -2.06 -25.21 13.82
C LEU A 99 -2.78 -26.54 13.53
N ASN A 100 -3.84 -26.83 14.29
CA ASN A 100 -4.67 -28.01 14.03
C ASN A 100 -5.50 -27.82 12.75
N PRO A 101 -5.90 -28.92 12.08
CA PRO A 101 -6.88 -28.85 11.00
C PRO A 101 -8.17 -28.11 11.42
N GLY A 102 -8.63 -27.19 10.59
CA GLY A 102 -9.75 -26.31 10.90
C GLY A 102 -9.77 -25.03 10.08
N ASP A 103 -10.77 -24.19 10.35
CA ASP A 103 -10.95 -22.89 9.71
C ASP A 103 -10.47 -21.77 10.64
N TYR A 104 -9.78 -20.80 10.05
CA TYR A 104 -9.16 -19.67 10.73
C TYR A 104 -9.46 -18.37 9.98
N ARG A 105 -9.41 -17.26 10.71
CA ARG A 105 -9.34 -15.92 10.14
C ARG A 105 -7.97 -15.35 10.43
N LEU A 106 -7.24 -14.96 9.40
CA LEU A 106 -5.91 -14.38 9.52
C LEU A 106 -5.97 -12.89 9.20
N LEU A 107 -5.29 -12.08 10.01
CA LEU A 107 -5.09 -10.65 9.78
C LEU A 107 -3.60 -10.38 9.77
N ALA A 108 -3.08 -9.73 8.74
CA ALA A 108 -1.67 -9.39 8.64
C ALA A 108 -1.49 -7.88 8.52
N TRP A 109 -0.49 -7.35 9.22
CA TRP A 109 -0.02 -5.98 9.05
C TRP A 109 1.49 -5.98 8.84
N ALA A 110 1.95 -5.38 7.74
CA ALA A 110 3.38 -5.22 7.46
C ALA A 110 3.80 -3.75 7.65
N GLY A 111 4.98 -3.52 8.24
CA GLY A 111 5.52 -2.18 8.44
C GLY A 111 5.02 -1.43 9.68
N LEU A 112 4.28 -2.10 10.57
CA LEU A 112 3.93 -1.54 11.88
C LEU A 112 5.21 -1.25 12.68
N ASN A 113 5.31 -0.02 13.17
CA ASN A 113 6.44 0.45 13.96
C ASN A 113 5.93 1.46 15.01
N ALA A 114 6.58 1.47 16.18
CA ALA A 114 6.15 2.27 17.32
C ALA A 114 6.45 3.77 17.18
N GLN A 115 7.20 4.18 16.15
CA GLN A 115 7.46 5.58 15.84
C GLN A 115 6.29 6.21 15.08
N ASP A 116 5.66 5.43 14.20
CA ASP A 116 4.62 5.90 13.30
C ASP A 116 3.22 5.55 13.78
N TYR A 117 3.04 4.43 14.46
CA TYR A 117 1.72 3.85 14.71
C TYR A 117 1.52 3.45 16.17
N THR A 118 0.24 3.39 16.55
CA THR A 118 -0.27 2.68 17.72
C THR A 118 -1.29 1.65 17.23
N TRP A 119 -1.28 0.45 17.80
CA TRP A 119 -2.23 -0.58 17.41
C TRP A 119 -2.65 -1.44 18.60
N THR A 120 -3.76 -2.15 18.45
CA THR A 120 -4.24 -3.13 19.43
C THR A 120 -3.31 -4.34 19.45
N GLU A 121 -2.82 -4.72 20.63
CA GLU A 121 -2.27 -6.05 20.87
C GLU A 121 -3.37 -6.92 21.50
N PRO A 122 -4.04 -7.80 20.74
CA PRO A 122 -5.20 -8.53 21.21
C PRO A 122 -4.81 -9.55 22.29
N SER A 123 -5.74 -9.77 23.23
CA SER A 123 -5.63 -10.84 24.23
C SER A 123 -6.35 -12.09 23.74
N PRO A 124 -5.98 -13.29 24.20
CA PRO A 124 -6.69 -14.53 23.82
C PRO A 124 -8.20 -14.40 24.02
N GLY A 125 -8.98 -14.71 22.98
CA GLY A 125 -10.44 -14.57 22.97
C GLY A 125 -10.97 -13.19 22.53
N SER A 126 -10.12 -12.18 22.33
CA SER A 126 -10.55 -10.88 21.78
C SER A 126 -11.11 -11.05 20.37
N PRO A 127 -12.25 -10.43 20.03
CA PRO A 127 -12.78 -10.48 18.67
C PRO A 127 -11.88 -9.70 17.70
N ILE A 128 -11.79 -10.16 16.46
CA ILE A 128 -11.02 -9.50 15.39
C ILE A 128 -11.46 -8.05 15.16
N ASP A 129 -12.76 -7.78 15.29
CA ASP A 129 -13.33 -6.44 15.10
C ASP A 129 -12.95 -5.45 16.21
N ASP A 130 -12.21 -5.86 17.25
CA ASP A 130 -11.60 -4.96 18.25
C ASP A 130 -10.20 -4.46 17.82
N PHE A 131 -9.65 -4.98 16.73
CA PHE A 131 -8.34 -4.53 16.25
C PHE A 131 -8.42 -3.08 15.74
N ARG A 132 -7.53 -2.23 16.23
CA ARG A 132 -7.42 -0.82 15.87
C ARG A 132 -5.98 -0.52 15.51
N MET A 133 -5.78 0.29 14.48
CA MET A 133 -4.50 0.90 14.14
C MET A 133 -4.71 2.40 13.99
N ALA A 134 -3.83 3.23 14.55
CA ALA A 134 -3.86 4.66 14.36
C ALA A 134 -2.45 5.22 14.15
N VAL A 135 -2.33 6.26 13.33
CA VAL A 135 -1.08 7.02 13.18
C VAL A 135 -0.83 7.89 14.40
N GLN A 136 0.42 7.93 14.86
CA GLN A 136 0.85 8.83 15.92
C GLN A 136 0.97 10.25 15.40
N THR A 137 0.35 11.20 16.11
CA THR A 137 0.31 12.60 15.71
C THR A 137 0.79 13.52 16.83
N VAL A 138 1.25 14.71 16.45
CA VAL A 138 1.48 15.83 17.37
C VAL A 138 0.53 16.94 16.94
N GLU A 139 -0.38 17.37 17.82
CA GLU A 139 -1.42 18.37 17.49
C GLU A 139 -2.25 18.00 16.23
N ASN A 140 -2.58 16.72 16.03
CA ASN A 140 -3.26 16.19 14.84
C ASN A 140 -2.48 16.43 13.53
N ARG A 141 -1.16 16.51 13.61
CA ARG A 141 -0.26 16.68 12.47
C ARG A 141 0.75 15.55 12.35
N VAL A 142 1.15 15.26 11.11
CA VAL A 142 2.27 14.37 10.75
C VAL A 142 3.10 15.08 9.68
N ASP A 143 4.39 15.25 9.97
CA ASP A 143 5.38 15.96 9.15
C ASP A 143 6.66 15.12 8.93
N ARG A 144 6.62 13.83 9.28
CA ARG A 144 7.71 12.86 9.08
C ARG A 144 7.41 11.93 7.93
N GLU A 145 8.45 11.31 7.39
CA GLU A 145 8.28 10.21 6.45
C GLU A 145 7.68 9.00 7.18
N LEU A 146 6.61 8.42 6.63
CA LEU A 146 6.05 7.17 7.14
C LEU A 146 6.69 5.97 6.43
N SER A 147 6.97 4.92 7.20
CA SER A 147 7.26 3.62 6.60
C SER A 147 6.03 3.04 5.93
N GLY A 148 6.22 2.36 4.79
CA GLY A 148 5.16 1.70 4.06
C GLY A 148 4.35 0.75 4.95
N LEU A 149 3.04 0.96 5.05
CA LEU A 149 2.12 0.17 5.86
C LEU A 149 1.25 -0.69 4.95
N PHE A 150 1.16 -1.98 5.24
CA PHE A 150 0.36 -2.92 4.46
C PHE A 150 -0.59 -3.68 5.38
N GLN A 151 -1.74 -4.07 4.83
CA GLN A 151 -2.74 -4.87 5.54
C GLN A 151 -3.29 -5.95 4.61
N GLY A 152 -3.74 -7.05 5.19
CA GLY A 152 -4.69 -7.93 4.51
C GLY A 152 -5.40 -8.86 5.48
N GLU A 153 -6.47 -9.47 4.99
CA GLU A 153 -7.22 -10.52 5.68
C GLU A 153 -7.32 -11.76 4.80
N LEU A 154 -7.33 -12.94 5.43
CA LEU A 154 -7.50 -14.21 4.74
C LEU A 154 -8.35 -15.18 5.58
N ASN A 155 -9.42 -15.69 5.00
CA ASN A 155 -10.08 -16.90 5.53
C ASN A 155 -9.23 -18.10 5.11
N TYR A 156 -8.71 -18.84 6.09
CA TYR A 156 -7.70 -19.86 5.88
C TYR A 156 -8.17 -21.21 6.44
N THR A 157 -8.10 -22.26 5.63
CA THR A 157 -8.51 -23.62 6.02
C THR A 157 -7.30 -24.53 6.00
N ILE A 158 -7.03 -25.18 7.13
CA ILE A 158 -6.04 -26.25 7.24
C ILE A 158 -6.75 -27.59 7.08
N PRO A 159 -6.48 -28.35 6.01
CA PRO A 159 -7.10 -29.65 5.80
C PRO A 159 -6.57 -30.69 6.79
N VAL A 160 -7.33 -31.76 7.01
CA VAL A 160 -6.93 -32.90 7.86
C VAL A 160 -5.74 -33.68 7.27
N GLY A 161 -5.48 -33.53 5.97
CA GLY A 161 -4.34 -34.13 5.31
C GLY A 161 -3.98 -33.41 4.02
N GLY A 162 -2.75 -33.65 3.54
CA GLY A 162 -2.16 -32.96 2.41
C GLY A 162 -1.46 -31.65 2.79
N ALA A 163 -0.32 -31.39 2.14
CA ALA A 163 0.39 -30.13 2.29
C ALA A 163 -0.34 -28.98 1.57
N THR A 164 -0.22 -27.76 2.10
CA THR A 164 -0.76 -26.55 1.47
C THR A 164 0.33 -25.51 1.25
N ASP A 165 0.19 -24.74 0.17
CA ASP A 165 0.95 -23.51 -0.08
C ASP A 165 -0.06 -22.43 -0.46
N THR A 166 -0.17 -21.39 0.36
CA THR A 166 -1.24 -20.38 0.27
C THR A 166 -0.68 -18.97 0.15
N GLU A 167 -1.24 -18.21 -0.79
CA GLU A 167 -0.95 -16.78 -0.93
C GLU A 167 -1.80 -15.96 0.03
N PHE A 168 -1.17 -15.05 0.77
CA PHE A 168 -1.81 -14.04 1.58
C PHE A 168 -1.71 -12.68 0.86
N PRO A 169 -2.79 -12.18 0.25
CA PRO A 169 -2.77 -10.90 -0.45
C PRO A 169 -2.75 -9.72 0.53
N LEU A 170 -1.89 -8.74 0.24
CA LEU A 170 -1.81 -7.48 0.96
C LEU A 170 -2.23 -6.30 0.06
N VAL A 171 -2.71 -5.23 0.68
CA VAL A 171 -2.88 -3.90 0.12
C VAL A 171 -1.99 -2.90 0.86
N LYS A 172 -1.56 -1.83 0.20
CA LYS A 172 -0.73 -0.78 0.80
C LYS A 172 -1.62 0.37 1.24
N ASN A 173 -1.40 0.86 2.46
CA ASN A 173 -2.20 1.90 3.10
C ASN A 173 -1.53 3.27 3.07
N THR A 174 -0.22 3.33 2.94
CA THR A 174 0.52 4.60 2.88
C THR A 174 0.68 5.06 1.44
N ASN A 175 0.48 6.35 1.22
CA ASN A 175 0.68 7.01 -0.07
C ASN A 175 1.74 8.10 0.05
N LYS A 176 2.54 8.30 -1.00
CA LYS A 176 3.48 9.41 -1.14
C LYS A 176 2.97 10.38 -2.20
N ILE A 177 3.01 11.67 -1.90
CA ILE A 177 2.64 12.72 -2.85
C ILE A 177 3.80 13.70 -2.95
N ARG A 178 4.40 13.74 -4.15
CA ARG A 178 5.46 14.68 -4.50
C ARG A 178 4.86 15.87 -5.26
N PHE A 179 5.19 17.07 -4.84
CA PHE A 179 4.83 18.30 -5.57
C PHE A 179 6.07 18.95 -6.18
N ILE A 180 5.92 19.49 -7.38
CA ILE A 180 6.96 20.21 -8.11
C ILE A 180 6.35 21.55 -8.57
N LEU A 181 6.67 22.65 -7.89
CA LEU A 181 6.17 23.98 -8.27
C LEU A 181 7.23 24.75 -9.03
N ILE A 182 7.01 24.96 -10.32
CA ILE A 182 7.94 25.63 -11.23
C ILE A 182 7.52 27.08 -11.41
N ASP A 183 8.41 28.03 -11.09
CA ASP A 183 8.18 29.44 -11.44
C ASP A 183 8.43 29.63 -12.94
N ALA A 184 7.35 29.88 -13.68
CA ALA A 184 7.39 30.12 -15.12
C ALA A 184 7.96 31.50 -15.46
N ASN A 185 7.99 32.43 -14.51
CA ASN A 185 8.47 33.80 -14.70
C ASN A 185 9.89 33.96 -14.14
N ARG A 186 10.86 34.11 -15.04
CA ARG A 186 12.28 34.19 -14.64
C ARG A 186 12.54 35.52 -13.93
N GLY A 187 12.96 35.45 -12.67
CA GLY A 187 13.42 36.64 -11.93
C GLY A 187 13.11 36.64 -10.44
N THR A 188 12.23 35.76 -9.97
CA THR A 188 12.01 35.54 -8.53
C THR A 188 12.93 34.43 -8.06
N GLU A 189 13.80 34.71 -7.08
CA GLU A 189 14.57 33.68 -6.41
C GLU A 189 13.65 32.90 -5.48
N LEU A 190 13.52 31.59 -5.71
CA LEU A 190 12.69 30.73 -4.87
C LEU A 190 13.47 30.25 -3.65
N THR A 191 12.86 30.39 -2.47
CA THR A 191 13.34 29.71 -1.25
C THR A 191 12.51 28.45 -1.00
N LYS A 192 13.04 27.55 -0.19
CA LYS A 192 12.28 26.35 0.20
C LYS A 192 10.98 26.74 0.91
N GLU A 193 10.93 27.83 1.67
CA GLU A 193 9.74 28.31 2.38
C GLU A 193 8.76 29.14 1.53
N ALA A 194 9.02 29.31 0.23
CA ALA A 194 8.17 30.13 -0.65
C ALA A 194 6.70 29.65 -0.66
N PHE A 195 6.47 28.35 -0.45
CA PHE A 195 5.14 27.74 -0.48
C PHE A 195 4.85 26.95 0.79
N ASN A 196 3.58 26.99 1.20
CA ASN A 196 3.03 26.19 2.27
C ASN A 196 2.12 25.12 1.67
N PHE A 197 2.45 23.85 1.93
CA PHE A 197 1.69 22.69 1.50
C PHE A 197 0.98 22.08 2.69
N VAL A 198 -0.32 21.86 2.56
CA VAL A 198 -1.13 21.25 3.61
C VAL A 198 -2.10 20.29 2.95
N VAL A 199 -2.02 19.02 3.34
CA VAL A 199 -3.03 18.02 3.00
C VAL A 199 -3.81 17.65 4.26
N THR A 200 -5.12 17.47 4.14
CA THR A 200 -5.93 16.96 5.25
C THR A 200 -6.78 15.77 4.83
N THR A 201 -7.01 14.84 5.73
CA THR A 201 -7.83 13.63 5.50
C THR A 201 -8.57 13.24 6.78
N THR A 202 -9.38 12.17 6.72
CA THR A 202 -10.11 11.59 7.87
C THR A 202 -9.86 10.08 7.96
N ASN A 203 -8.61 9.66 7.79
CA ASN A 203 -8.18 8.26 7.67
C ASN A 203 -7.04 7.93 8.64
N SER A 204 -6.94 8.66 9.75
CA SER A 204 -5.85 8.52 10.72
C SER A 204 -5.91 7.20 11.50
N ASP A 205 -7.06 6.54 11.53
CA ASP A 205 -7.32 5.30 12.26
C ASP A 205 -8.09 4.30 11.39
N LEU A 206 -7.61 3.05 11.37
CA LEU A 206 -8.17 1.95 10.57
C LEU A 206 -8.57 0.76 11.48
N ASP A 207 -9.65 0.08 11.11
CA ASP A 207 -10.12 -1.15 11.76
C ASP A 207 -9.44 -2.41 11.18
N SER A 208 -9.87 -3.59 11.64
CA SER A 208 -9.42 -4.89 11.12
C SER A 208 -9.69 -5.08 9.63
N HIS A 209 -10.76 -4.46 9.12
CA HIS A 209 -11.23 -4.50 7.74
C HIS A 209 -10.63 -3.39 6.87
N ASN A 210 -9.61 -2.72 7.38
CA ASN A 210 -8.89 -1.64 6.73
C ASN A 210 -9.74 -0.39 6.44
N ASN A 211 -10.85 -0.20 7.14
CA ASN A 211 -11.74 0.95 6.98
C ASN A 211 -11.44 2.05 7.99
N PRO A 212 -11.55 3.33 7.61
CA PRO A 212 -11.49 4.43 8.55
C PRO A 212 -12.56 4.33 9.63
N LEU A 213 -12.17 4.59 10.88
CA LEU A 213 -13.06 4.49 12.03
C LEU A 213 -13.67 5.81 12.45
N SER A 214 -12.84 6.87 12.51
CA SER A 214 -13.26 8.16 12.99
C SER A 214 -13.27 9.21 11.87
N PRO A 215 -14.18 10.19 11.91
CA PRO A 215 -14.14 11.34 11.01
C PRO A 215 -13.09 12.39 11.44
N THR A 216 -12.11 12.01 12.27
CA THR A 216 -11.11 12.92 12.83
C THR A 216 -10.23 13.48 11.73
N ARG A 217 -10.19 14.81 11.60
CA ARG A 217 -9.35 15.45 10.61
C ARG A 217 -7.89 15.46 11.06
N ILE A 218 -7.03 14.86 10.25
CA ILE A 218 -5.58 14.89 10.40
C ILE A 218 -4.97 15.80 9.34
N THR A 219 -3.85 16.42 9.67
CA THR A 219 -3.06 17.27 8.78
C THR A 219 -1.73 16.61 8.43
N TRP A 220 -1.45 16.49 7.14
CA TRP A 220 -0.20 15.99 6.59
C TRP A 220 0.62 17.17 6.06
N LEU A 221 1.85 17.27 6.52
CA LEU A 221 2.80 18.29 6.14
C LEU A 221 3.99 17.64 5.44
N PRO A 222 4.72 18.42 4.61
CA PRO A 222 5.97 17.97 4.04
C PRO A 222 6.98 17.44 5.05
N TYR A 223 7.58 16.29 4.75
CA TYR A 223 8.80 15.82 5.42
C TYR A 223 10.05 16.22 4.65
N LEU A 224 9.90 16.54 3.35
CA LEU A 224 10.95 17.05 2.49
C LEU A 224 10.46 18.31 1.76
N GLN A 225 11.28 19.36 1.75
CA GLN A 225 11.03 20.57 0.96
C GLN A 225 12.36 21.22 0.57
N GLN A 226 12.60 21.35 -0.73
CA GLN A 226 13.85 21.83 -1.30
C GLN A 226 13.64 22.62 -2.59
N VAL A 227 14.66 23.38 -2.99
CA VAL A 227 14.70 24.08 -4.27
C VAL A 227 15.59 23.29 -5.22
N GLU A 228 15.08 22.99 -6.40
CA GLU A 228 15.82 22.34 -7.48
C GLU A 228 15.85 23.22 -8.72
N THR A 229 16.86 23.03 -9.56
CA THR A 229 16.99 23.73 -10.84
C THR A 229 16.74 22.75 -11.98
N VAL A 230 15.71 23.03 -12.78
CA VAL A 230 15.33 22.19 -13.93
C VAL A 230 15.69 22.92 -15.23
N LYS A 231 16.41 22.24 -16.13
CA LYS A 231 16.72 22.79 -17.45
C LYS A 231 15.57 22.58 -18.42
N ALA A 232 15.32 23.54 -19.30
CA ALA A 232 14.32 23.39 -20.34
C ALA A 232 14.70 22.26 -21.31
N ALA A 233 13.70 21.45 -21.68
CA ALA A 233 13.87 20.45 -22.72
C ALA A 233 14.26 21.12 -24.06
N GLY A 234 15.33 20.65 -24.69
CA GLY A 234 15.83 21.19 -25.96
C GLY A 234 16.55 22.54 -25.86
N ASN A 235 16.72 23.11 -24.66
CA ASN A 235 17.51 24.33 -24.45
C ASN A 235 18.19 24.35 -23.07
N GLU A 236 19.42 23.84 -23.00
CA GLU A 236 20.18 23.72 -21.76
C GLU A 236 20.62 25.06 -21.14
N THR A 237 20.47 26.17 -21.86
CA THR A 237 20.79 27.52 -21.35
C THR A 237 19.64 28.14 -20.55
N VAL A 238 18.44 27.54 -20.66
CA VAL A 238 17.28 27.92 -19.87
C VAL A 238 17.19 27.00 -18.67
N ALA A 239 17.15 27.61 -17.48
CA ALA A 239 16.86 26.94 -16.24
C ALA A 239 15.65 27.59 -15.56
N TYR A 240 14.85 26.77 -14.89
CA TYR A 240 13.75 27.15 -14.03
C TYR A 240 14.07 26.71 -12.61
N GLU A 241 13.72 27.54 -11.62
CA GLU A 241 13.73 27.12 -10.23
C GLU A 241 12.39 26.44 -9.91
N ALA A 242 12.47 25.37 -9.13
CA ALA A 242 11.31 24.61 -8.70
C ALA A 242 11.38 24.34 -7.20
N VAL A 243 10.27 24.53 -6.49
CA VAL A 243 10.12 24.02 -5.13
C VAL A 243 9.59 22.59 -5.22
N CYS A 244 10.44 21.64 -4.84
CA CYS A 244 10.12 20.22 -4.76
C CYS A 244 9.80 19.85 -3.30
N THR A 245 8.69 19.18 -3.08
CA THR A 245 8.30 18.73 -1.73
C THR A 245 7.64 17.37 -1.75
N GLU A 246 7.78 16.62 -0.66
CA GLU A 246 7.16 15.31 -0.48
C GLU A 246 6.43 15.25 0.87
N LEU A 247 5.22 14.70 0.84
CA LEU A 247 4.42 14.37 2.02
C LEU A 247 3.82 12.97 1.88
N ASN A 248 3.35 12.41 3.00
CA ASN A 248 2.64 11.13 3.00
C ASN A 248 1.19 11.32 3.41
N THR A 249 0.35 10.35 3.07
CA THR A 249 -0.96 10.14 3.69
C THR A 249 -1.15 8.67 4.01
N LEU A 250 -2.20 8.34 4.76
CA LEU A 250 -2.74 6.97 4.84
C LEU A 250 -3.72 6.69 3.68
N ARG A 251 -4.53 5.63 3.81
CA ARG A 251 -5.36 5.07 2.75
C ARG A 251 -6.29 6.13 2.16
N LEU A 252 -6.15 6.42 0.87
CA LEU A 252 -6.98 7.42 0.19
C LEU A 252 -8.37 6.83 -0.07
N ILE A 253 -9.40 7.51 0.43
CA ILE A 253 -10.79 7.04 0.36
C ILE A 253 -11.53 7.81 -0.73
N ASP A 254 -12.13 7.05 -1.64
CA ASP A 254 -12.95 7.60 -2.70
C ASP A 254 -14.14 8.39 -2.12
N ASN A 255 -14.43 9.55 -2.73
CA ASN A 255 -15.42 10.52 -2.23
C ASN A 255 -15.17 11.01 -0.80
N GLY A 256 -13.92 10.90 -0.32
CA GLY A 256 -13.48 11.45 0.96
C GLY A 256 -13.49 12.98 0.99
N THR A 257 -13.50 13.57 2.19
CA THR A 257 -13.52 15.03 2.41
C THR A 257 -12.13 15.63 2.63
N GLY A 258 -11.10 14.91 2.14
CA GLY A 258 -9.71 15.34 2.23
C GLY A 258 -9.42 16.50 1.29
N THR A 259 -8.54 17.40 1.68
CA THR A 259 -8.21 18.59 0.88
C THR A 259 -6.71 18.72 0.66
N LEU A 260 -6.36 19.25 -0.51
CA LEU A 260 -5.03 19.76 -0.82
C LEU A 260 -5.08 21.28 -0.82
N ARG A 261 -4.18 21.91 -0.06
CA ARG A 261 -4.04 23.37 0.00
C ARG A 261 -2.59 23.77 -0.25
N ILE A 262 -2.38 24.64 -1.24
CA ILE A 262 -1.07 25.23 -1.55
C ILE A 262 -1.20 26.75 -1.54
N ARG A 263 -0.35 27.39 -0.74
CA ARG A 263 -0.38 28.84 -0.51
C ARG A 263 1.01 29.42 -0.65
N TYR A 264 1.15 30.49 -1.42
CA TYR A 264 2.37 31.27 -1.46
C TYR A 264 2.56 32.03 -0.13
N ALA A 265 3.76 32.06 0.41
CA ALA A 265 3.99 32.46 1.79
C ALA A 265 3.50 33.88 2.14
N SER A 266 3.59 34.83 1.20
CA SER A 266 3.12 36.21 1.36
C SER A 266 1.61 36.38 1.22
N GLU A 267 0.87 35.37 0.78
CA GLU A 267 -0.57 35.43 0.58
C GLU A 267 -1.33 34.80 1.75
N GLU A 268 -2.51 35.32 2.07
CA GLU A 268 -3.37 34.74 3.10
C GLU A 268 -4.17 33.55 2.58
N THR A 269 -4.62 33.63 1.32
CA THR A 269 -5.46 32.62 0.68
C THR A 269 -4.65 31.65 -0.17
N PRO A 270 -4.92 30.34 -0.11
CA PRO A 270 -4.29 29.38 -1.00
C PRO A 270 -4.77 29.58 -2.45
N PHE A 271 -3.85 29.45 -3.41
CA PHE A 271 -4.18 29.50 -4.84
C PHE A 271 -4.59 28.12 -5.39
N ILE A 272 -4.21 27.03 -4.70
CA ILE A 272 -4.79 25.68 -4.90
C ILE A 272 -5.50 25.28 -3.61
N ASN A 273 -6.79 24.97 -3.70
CA ASN A 273 -7.61 24.48 -2.59
C ASN A 273 -8.71 23.58 -3.15
N VAL A 274 -8.44 22.27 -3.20
CA VAL A 274 -9.26 21.29 -3.92
C VAL A 274 -9.47 20.02 -3.10
N ASN A 275 -10.47 19.21 -3.47
CA ASN A 275 -10.60 17.85 -2.95
C ASN A 275 -9.41 17.01 -3.42
N LEU A 276 -8.73 16.35 -2.47
CA LEU A 276 -7.52 15.58 -2.74
C LEU A 276 -7.81 14.38 -3.65
N THR A 277 -8.77 13.52 -3.29
CA THR A 277 -8.98 12.27 -4.02
C THR A 277 -9.66 12.49 -5.35
N GLU A 278 -10.49 13.52 -5.49
CA GLU A 278 -11.02 13.93 -6.79
C GLU A 278 -9.89 14.38 -7.74
N LEU A 279 -8.94 15.20 -7.26
CA LEU A 279 -7.78 15.60 -8.06
C LEU A 279 -6.94 14.39 -8.49
N LEU A 280 -6.60 13.51 -7.56
CA LEU A 280 -5.74 12.35 -7.86
C LEU A 280 -6.41 11.37 -8.83
N LYS A 281 -7.74 11.22 -8.78
CA LYS A 281 -8.48 10.37 -9.73
C LYS A 281 -8.52 10.93 -11.15
N LEU A 282 -8.25 12.21 -11.38
CA LEU A 282 -8.22 12.76 -12.74
C LEU A 282 -7.09 12.17 -13.61
N THR A 283 -6.07 11.56 -12.99
CA THR A 283 -5.02 10.82 -13.72
C THR A 283 -5.35 9.36 -13.96
N GLN A 284 -6.53 8.92 -13.54
CA GLN A 284 -7.00 7.59 -13.82
C GLN A 284 -7.05 7.39 -15.35
N ILE A 285 -6.15 6.55 -15.83
CA ILE A 285 -6.06 6.25 -17.25
C ILE A 285 -7.36 5.54 -17.66
N ALA A 286 -8.14 6.15 -18.55
CA ALA A 286 -9.42 5.63 -19.00
C ALA A 286 -9.34 4.21 -19.58
N SER A 287 -8.17 3.81 -20.11
CA SER A 287 -7.94 2.45 -20.62
C SER A 287 -7.75 1.39 -19.52
N HIS A 288 -7.44 1.77 -18.28
CA HIS A 288 -7.23 0.83 -17.17
C HIS A 288 -8.55 0.36 -16.53
N LYS A 289 -9.70 0.99 -16.83
CA LYS A 289 -11.05 0.61 -16.36
C LYS A 289 -11.12 0.21 -14.87
N LEU A 290 -10.36 0.88 -14.01
CA LEU A 290 -10.42 0.65 -12.57
C LEU A 290 -11.61 1.43 -11.98
N GLU A 291 -12.16 0.98 -10.88
CA GLU A 291 -13.04 1.83 -10.07
C GLU A 291 -12.20 2.86 -9.29
N GLY A 292 -12.82 3.96 -8.85
CA GLY A 292 -12.10 5.06 -8.18
C GLY A 292 -11.32 4.61 -6.94
N GLN A 293 -11.96 3.83 -6.06
CA GLN A 293 -11.29 3.27 -4.88
C GLN A 293 -10.19 2.28 -5.24
N GLU A 294 -10.41 1.41 -6.24
CA GLU A 294 -9.37 0.45 -6.67
C GLU A 294 -8.14 1.18 -7.23
N TYR A 295 -8.34 2.27 -7.97
CA TYR A 295 -7.23 3.09 -8.43
C TYR A 295 -6.45 3.70 -7.24
N LEU A 296 -7.15 4.29 -6.28
CA LEU A 296 -6.54 4.91 -5.09
C LEU A 296 -5.83 3.92 -4.17
N ASP A 297 -6.26 2.66 -4.11
CA ASP A 297 -5.60 1.60 -3.34
C ASP A 297 -4.41 0.97 -4.10
N ARG A 298 -4.35 1.11 -5.44
CA ARG A 298 -3.27 0.57 -6.29
C ARG A 298 -2.15 1.55 -6.59
N GLN A 299 -2.46 2.83 -6.70
CA GLN A 299 -1.48 3.89 -6.93
C GLN A 299 -1.09 4.49 -5.57
N ASP A 300 0.16 4.27 -5.18
CA ASP A 300 0.70 4.64 -3.88
C ASP A 300 1.72 5.79 -3.95
N GLU A 301 2.12 6.19 -5.15
CA GLU A 301 3.01 7.32 -5.40
C GLU A 301 2.37 8.24 -6.45
N TYR A 302 2.26 9.53 -6.12
CA TYR A 302 1.67 10.55 -6.99
C TYR A 302 2.66 11.70 -7.17
N VAL A 303 2.75 12.23 -8.39
CA VAL A 303 3.55 13.42 -8.71
C VAL A 303 2.64 14.51 -9.25
N ILE A 304 2.59 15.65 -8.56
CA ILE A 304 1.82 16.83 -8.94
C ILE A 304 2.79 17.96 -9.29
N THR A 305 2.89 18.30 -10.57
CA THR A 305 3.64 19.46 -11.04
C THR A 305 2.70 20.64 -11.26
N ALA A 306 3.07 21.83 -10.80
CA ALA A 306 2.32 23.05 -11.08
C ALA A 306 3.24 24.14 -11.63
N TYR A 307 2.85 24.76 -12.73
CA TYR A 307 3.51 25.94 -13.26
C TYR A 307 2.83 27.17 -12.68
N VAL A 308 3.62 28.03 -12.03
CA VAL A 308 3.12 29.23 -11.37
C VAL A 308 3.79 30.47 -11.96
N ASP A 309 3.02 31.55 -12.10
CA ASP A 309 3.55 32.89 -12.36
C ASP A 309 3.62 33.66 -11.05
N ILE A 310 4.84 33.98 -10.61
CA ILE A 310 5.07 34.74 -9.38
C ILE A 310 5.41 36.18 -9.75
N ALA A 311 4.48 37.09 -9.50
CA ALA A 311 4.66 38.50 -9.79
C ALA A 311 4.06 39.37 -8.67
N GLY A 312 4.78 40.42 -8.26
CA GLY A 312 4.28 41.39 -7.30
C GLY A 312 3.91 40.81 -5.92
N GLY A 313 4.54 39.70 -5.52
CA GLY A 313 4.27 39.03 -4.23
C GLY A 313 3.01 38.16 -4.22
N ARG A 314 2.53 37.75 -5.40
CA ARG A 314 1.40 36.82 -5.57
C ARG A 314 1.80 35.68 -6.50
N ALA A 315 1.25 34.50 -6.28
CA ALA A 315 1.40 33.36 -7.18
C ALA A 315 0.07 33.07 -7.90
N HIS A 316 0.14 32.93 -9.21
CA HIS A 316 -0.98 32.48 -10.03
C HIS A 316 -0.67 31.12 -10.66
N CYS A 317 -1.51 30.12 -10.43
CA CYS A 317 -1.34 28.80 -11.06
C CYS A 317 -1.76 28.88 -12.52
N LEU A 318 -0.84 28.58 -13.42
CA LEU A 318 -1.06 28.55 -14.86
C LEU A 318 -1.55 27.18 -15.33
N GLU A 319 -0.93 26.12 -14.81
CA GLU A 319 -1.14 24.74 -15.25
C GLU A 319 -0.81 23.78 -14.12
N VAL A 320 -1.58 22.69 -14.01
CA VAL A 320 -1.30 21.56 -13.11
C VAL A 320 -1.17 20.31 -13.96
N VAL A 321 -0.15 19.50 -13.69
CA VAL A 321 0.10 18.20 -14.30
C VAL A 321 0.18 17.17 -13.18
N VAL A 322 -0.53 16.06 -13.29
CA VAL A 322 -0.47 14.97 -12.31
C VAL A 322 -0.12 13.68 -13.04
N ASP A 323 0.93 12.97 -12.60
CA ASP A 323 1.45 11.74 -13.21
C ASP A 323 1.54 11.82 -14.76
N ASP A 324 2.08 12.93 -15.27
CA ASP A 324 2.23 13.30 -16.70
C ASP A 324 0.93 13.67 -17.47
N TRP A 325 -0.21 13.82 -16.79
CA TRP A 325 -1.47 14.28 -17.37
C TRP A 325 -1.76 15.76 -17.03
N ILE A 326 -1.99 16.58 -18.06
CA ILE A 326 -2.37 17.99 -17.88
C ILE A 326 -3.81 18.07 -17.37
N ILE A 327 -4.01 18.78 -16.27
CA ILE A 327 -5.29 18.98 -15.60
C ILE A 327 -5.64 20.47 -15.56
N ARG A 328 -6.86 20.83 -15.95
CA ARG A 328 -7.43 22.16 -15.69
C ARG A 328 -8.21 22.11 -14.39
N LEU A 329 -7.87 22.96 -13.43
CA LEU A 329 -8.53 22.99 -12.12
C LEU A 329 -10.04 23.31 -12.21
N GLU A 330 -10.48 23.94 -13.30
CA GLU A 330 -11.90 24.17 -13.62
C GLU A 330 -12.68 22.85 -13.78
N ASP A 331 -12.03 21.76 -14.22
CA ASP A 331 -12.66 20.46 -14.44
C ASP A 331 -13.11 19.79 -13.13
N LEU A 332 -12.52 20.16 -11.99
CA LEU A 332 -12.94 19.69 -10.66
C LEU A 332 -14.33 20.22 -10.26
N THR A 333 -14.79 21.30 -10.88
CA THR A 333 -16.12 21.88 -10.62
C THR A 333 -17.20 21.34 -11.56
N LEU A 334 -16.82 20.73 -12.67
CA LEU A 334 -17.75 20.27 -13.72
C LEU A 334 -18.42 18.93 -13.39
N GLY A 335 -17.96 18.20 -12.38
CA GLY A 335 -18.58 16.94 -11.93
C GLY A 335 -19.94 17.09 -11.24
N ASN A 336 -20.37 18.32 -10.92
CA ASN A 336 -21.61 18.62 -10.20
C ASN A 336 -22.71 19.27 -11.04
N GLU A 337 -22.49 19.50 -12.33
CA GLU A 337 -23.56 19.91 -13.24
C GLU A 337 -24.11 18.67 -13.96
N GLU A 338 -25.07 18.00 -13.32
CA GLU A 338 -26.01 17.16 -14.06
C GLU A 338 -26.54 17.97 -15.25
N MET A 339 -26.37 17.41 -16.45
CA MET A 339 -26.93 17.94 -17.68
C MET A 339 -28.46 17.96 -17.59
N GLY A 340 -29.00 19.06 -17.07
CA GLY A 340 -30.40 19.43 -17.22
C GLY A 340 -30.64 20.04 -18.59
N LEU A 341 -30.89 19.18 -19.58
CA LEU A 341 -31.70 19.52 -20.76
C LEU A 341 -32.76 18.44 -20.98
#